data_AF-A0A6P4Y2R8-F1
#
_entry.id   AF-A0A6P4Y2R8-F1
#
_cell.length_a   1.000
_cell.length_b   1.000
_cell.length_c   1.000
_cell.angle_alpha   90.00
_cell.angle_beta   90.00
_cell.angle_gamma   90.00
#
_symmetry.space_group_name_H-M   'P 1'
#
loop_
_entity.id
_entity.type
_entity.pdbx_description
1 polymer ?
#
loop_
_entity_poly.entity_id
_entity_poly.type
_entity_poly.pdbx_seq_one_letter_code
_entity_poly.pdbx_strand_id
1 'polypeptide(L)'
;MSGFLLLIAAVVAWTASAQGEQVYLATHDTWAFYKVRAFGTMTGTNAKTTCTSVGMRYPCYQSGSGPCTTHWTSDCITFDGAGIDVNCRTQWILSGKLCGDTDPRYCQPLDDTFVYRPNWVNGDAWGVDYDTHSYGTDSANGAHYNNKYALCADVDDCASSPCANGTCTDGVASYTCSCENGWTGNNCDQIDDCASSPCAHGTCTDGDASYTCSCENGWTGNNCDQDIDECASNPCWLGGTCLDHVNGYRCVCPKDATGKNCETAFFAGDCYQFSTSAVTHRDATQACSASSGRMVDLRDPQQQQFLANIIANTTGVSNWLAMKTAPLPVFYSDGSPVLAPLQWSVDEVSSPLDLCVFMDSSDNYKANKAFCTEQHNYVCMSALKPCEPNVCQNGGNCTSCFGESIIFCNCLNGFEGLLCETDTDECASNPCQQGGTCQDQVNSYSCRCPTGYDGDNCQNEIDWCSMVTCPFDWTCQNLVTHFSCLAPTVRKLQPYKCSSASCPADMYCKEEGDASFSCWAK
;
A
#
# COMPACT_ATOMS: atom_id res chain seq x y z
N MET A 1 48.43 24.68 -13.83
CA MET A 1 49.47 23.92 -14.54
C MET A 1 48.88 23.44 -15.84
N SER A 2 49.37 23.99 -16.94
CA SER A 2 48.88 23.76 -18.30
C SER A 2 49.21 22.35 -18.76
N GLY A 3 48.18 21.56 -19.09
CA GLY A 3 48.33 20.28 -19.78
C GLY A 3 48.05 20.46 -21.26
N PHE A 4 49.12 20.55 -22.06
CA PHE A 4 49.08 20.41 -23.51
C PHE A 4 48.59 19.00 -23.86
N LEU A 5 47.47 18.88 -24.58
CA LEU A 5 47.04 17.65 -25.21
C LEU A 5 47.26 17.77 -26.72
N LEU A 6 48.16 16.93 -27.21
CA LEU A 6 48.51 16.76 -28.62
C LEU A 6 47.28 16.47 -29.46
N LEU A 7 47.11 17.22 -30.56
CA LEU A 7 46.31 16.83 -31.71
C LEU A 7 46.96 15.62 -32.37
N ILE A 8 46.49 14.42 -32.04
CA ILE A 8 46.69 13.24 -32.88
C ILE A 8 45.71 13.38 -34.04
N ALA A 9 46.25 13.53 -35.25
CA ALA A 9 45.50 13.37 -36.48
C ALA A 9 44.91 11.95 -36.49
N ALA A 10 43.62 11.82 -36.20
CA ALA A 10 42.88 10.61 -36.45
C ALA A 10 42.82 10.43 -37.97
N VAL A 11 43.68 9.56 -38.50
CA VAL A 11 43.40 8.86 -39.74
C VAL A 11 42.09 8.13 -39.51
N VAL A 12 41.01 8.61 -40.13
CA VAL A 12 39.72 7.90 -40.16
C VAL A 12 39.95 6.62 -40.95
N ALA A 13 40.32 5.56 -40.24
CA ALA A 13 40.26 4.21 -40.75
C ALA A 13 38.76 3.85 -40.84
N TRP A 14 38.25 3.84 -42.07
CA TRP A 14 36.89 3.42 -42.39
C TRP A 14 36.70 1.98 -41.89
N THR A 15 35.81 1.79 -40.92
CA THR A 15 35.45 0.47 -40.41
C THR A 15 34.64 -0.29 -41.47
N ALA A 16 34.84 -1.60 -41.53
CA ALA A 16 34.08 -2.54 -42.34
C ALA A 16 32.61 -2.72 -41.85
N SER A 17 31.89 -1.64 -41.55
CA SER A 17 30.53 -1.68 -40.97
C SER A 17 29.45 -0.95 -41.79
N ALA A 18 29.70 -0.67 -43.08
CA ALA A 18 28.73 0.03 -43.93
C ALA A 18 27.78 -0.91 -44.71
N GLN A 19 27.73 -2.19 -44.35
CA GLN A 19 26.88 -3.16 -45.05
C GLN A 19 25.42 -2.99 -44.66
N GLY A 20 24.55 -2.68 -45.64
CA GLY A 20 23.14 -2.37 -45.41
C GLY A 20 22.86 -0.90 -45.07
N GLU A 21 23.81 0.01 -45.28
CA GLU A 21 23.56 1.46 -45.17
C GLU A 21 22.48 1.87 -46.19
N GLN A 22 21.36 2.37 -45.68
CA GLN A 22 20.20 2.83 -46.44
C GLN A 22 20.22 4.35 -46.51
N VAL A 23 20.16 4.91 -47.72
CA VAL A 23 20.03 6.35 -47.92
C VAL A 23 18.74 6.62 -48.68
N TYR A 24 17.84 7.38 -48.08
CA TYR A 24 16.59 7.81 -48.70
C TYR A 24 16.88 8.66 -49.94
N LEU A 25 16.13 8.41 -51.01
CA LEU A 25 16.27 9.12 -52.28
C LEU A 25 15.06 10.03 -52.50
N ALA A 26 13.89 9.41 -52.62
CA ALA A 26 12.64 10.06 -52.97
C ALA A 26 11.47 9.10 -52.77
N THR A 27 10.27 9.67 -52.65
CA THR A 27 9.00 8.93 -52.65
C THR A 27 8.28 9.19 -53.96
N HIS A 28 7.80 8.14 -54.62
CA HIS A 28 6.97 8.27 -55.80
C HIS A 28 5.80 7.30 -55.75
N ASP A 29 4.61 7.79 -56.12
CA ASP A 29 3.32 7.13 -55.89
C ASP A 29 3.19 6.71 -54.40
N THR A 30 3.19 5.41 -54.12
CA THR A 30 3.12 4.83 -52.76
C THR A 30 4.45 4.23 -52.30
N TRP A 31 5.54 4.39 -53.04
CA TRP A 31 6.83 3.72 -52.76
C TRP A 31 7.90 4.73 -52.33
N ALA A 32 8.52 4.48 -51.18
CA ALA A 32 9.72 5.18 -50.73
C ALA A 32 10.98 4.45 -51.23
N PHE A 33 11.85 5.16 -51.96
CA PHE A 33 13.05 4.59 -52.55
C PHE A 33 14.30 4.91 -51.76
N TYR A 34 15.16 3.92 -51.64
CA TYR A 34 16.43 3.97 -50.94
C TYR A 34 17.55 3.41 -51.81
N LYS A 35 18.76 3.96 -51.65
CA LYS A 35 19.98 3.29 -52.09
C LYS A 35 20.56 2.50 -50.94
N VAL A 36 20.86 1.23 -51.20
CA VAL A 36 21.38 0.30 -50.20
C VAL A 36 22.74 -0.21 -50.64
N ARG A 37 23.76 -0.04 -49.80
CA ARG A 37 25.13 -0.43 -50.16
C ARG A 37 25.23 -1.95 -50.39
N ALA A 38 25.66 -2.34 -51.59
CA ALA A 38 25.78 -3.73 -52.03
C ALA A 38 27.25 -4.20 -52.06
N PHE A 39 27.48 -5.50 -51.81
CA PHE A 39 28.82 -6.10 -51.76
C PHE A 39 28.99 -7.16 -52.86
N GLY A 40 30.20 -7.23 -53.42
CA GLY A 40 30.55 -8.20 -54.47
C GLY A 40 30.25 -7.72 -55.89
N THR A 41 30.18 -8.67 -56.83
CA THR A 41 29.80 -8.39 -58.22
C THR A 41 28.34 -7.98 -58.28
N MET A 42 28.00 -6.92 -59.01
CA MET A 42 26.60 -6.52 -59.14
C MET A 42 25.93 -7.40 -60.19
N THR A 43 25.26 -8.44 -59.70
CA THR A 43 24.37 -9.33 -60.46
C THR A 43 22.93 -9.06 -60.06
N GLY A 44 21.97 -9.46 -60.90
CA GLY A 44 20.55 -9.33 -60.55
C GLY A 44 20.20 -10.05 -59.24
N THR A 45 20.85 -11.18 -58.99
CA THR A 45 20.75 -11.93 -57.73
C THR A 45 21.26 -11.12 -56.55
N ASN A 46 22.43 -10.48 -56.66
CA ASN A 46 23.01 -9.71 -55.55
C ASN A 46 22.22 -8.43 -55.27
N ALA A 47 21.62 -7.80 -56.28
CA ALA A 47 20.70 -6.69 -56.07
C ALA A 47 19.43 -7.13 -55.30
N LYS A 48 18.81 -8.26 -55.71
CA LYS A 48 17.70 -8.89 -54.97
C LYS A 48 18.11 -9.17 -53.53
N THR A 49 19.20 -9.90 -53.33
CA THR A 49 19.71 -10.26 -52.01
C THR A 49 19.99 -9.02 -51.16
N THR A 50 20.55 -7.96 -51.75
CA THR A 50 20.83 -6.70 -51.03
C THR A 50 19.54 -6.08 -50.50
N CYS A 51 18.53 -5.88 -51.35
CA CYS A 51 17.26 -5.30 -50.90
C CYS A 51 16.53 -6.20 -49.90
N THR A 52 16.44 -7.50 -50.17
CA THR A 52 15.76 -8.43 -49.26
C THR A 52 16.49 -8.59 -47.93
N SER A 53 17.82 -8.42 -47.90
CA SER A 53 18.60 -8.49 -46.65
C SER A 53 18.30 -7.35 -45.70
N VAL A 54 17.75 -6.25 -46.22
CA VAL A 54 17.31 -5.09 -45.43
C VAL A 54 15.79 -4.95 -45.40
N GLY A 55 15.05 -6.03 -45.69
CA GLY A 55 13.58 -6.08 -45.65
C GLY A 55 12.85 -5.22 -46.70
N MET A 56 13.57 -4.67 -47.68
CA MET A 56 12.99 -3.91 -48.79
C MET A 56 12.77 -4.80 -50.02
N ARG A 57 11.92 -4.34 -50.94
CA ARG A 57 11.76 -4.97 -52.25
C ARG A 57 12.60 -4.25 -53.30
N TYR A 58 12.83 -4.93 -54.42
CA TYR A 58 13.55 -4.39 -55.57
C TYR A 58 12.57 -4.18 -56.74
N PRO A 59 12.79 -3.20 -57.62
CA PRO A 59 11.87 -2.94 -58.71
C PRO A 59 12.06 -3.92 -59.90
N CYS A 60 10.95 -4.35 -60.51
CA CYS A 60 10.92 -5.27 -61.66
C CYS A 60 11.46 -4.63 -62.92
N TYR A 61 12.25 -5.35 -63.71
CA TYR A 61 12.82 -4.84 -64.97
C TYR A 61 11.78 -4.23 -65.93
N GLN A 62 10.62 -4.88 -66.05
CA GLN A 62 9.48 -4.36 -66.80
C GLN A 62 8.38 -3.86 -65.85
N SER A 63 7.71 -2.79 -66.26
CA SER A 63 6.76 -2.06 -65.40
C SER A 63 5.40 -2.75 -65.21
N GLY A 64 5.12 -3.89 -65.86
CA GLY A 64 3.94 -4.71 -65.56
C GLY A 64 2.58 -4.12 -65.94
N SER A 65 2.53 -2.96 -66.62
CA SER A 65 1.29 -2.31 -67.07
C SER A 65 1.14 -2.35 -68.60
N GLY A 66 -0.10 -2.46 -69.10
CA GLY A 66 -0.41 -2.39 -70.54
C GLY A 66 0.14 -3.55 -71.40
N PRO A 67 0.62 -3.31 -72.64
CA PRO A 67 1.11 -4.36 -73.56
C PRO A 67 2.43 -5.04 -73.12
N CYS A 68 2.95 -4.72 -71.94
CA CYS A 68 4.25 -5.13 -71.42
C CYS A 68 4.17 -6.44 -70.58
N THR A 69 3.54 -7.49 -71.11
CA THR A 69 3.16 -8.69 -70.33
C THR A 69 4.14 -9.88 -70.38
N THR A 70 5.29 -9.80 -71.04
CA THR A 70 6.05 -10.99 -71.47
C THR A 70 7.19 -11.46 -70.55
N HIS A 71 7.54 -10.75 -69.47
CA HIS A 71 8.61 -11.18 -68.53
C HIS A 71 8.28 -10.93 -67.05
N TRP A 72 7.24 -11.62 -66.55
CA TRP A 72 6.76 -11.48 -65.17
C TRP A 72 7.50 -12.38 -64.18
N THR A 73 7.87 -11.82 -63.05
CA THR A 73 8.05 -12.57 -61.79
C THR A 73 7.28 -11.85 -60.68
N SER A 74 6.68 -12.59 -59.76
CA SER A 74 5.86 -12.07 -58.66
C SER A 74 6.64 -11.35 -57.55
N ASP A 75 7.97 -11.37 -57.63
CA ASP A 75 8.85 -11.12 -56.50
C ASP A 75 9.44 -9.69 -56.46
N CYS A 76 8.96 -8.78 -57.30
CA CYS A 76 9.48 -7.42 -57.45
C CYS A 76 8.37 -6.35 -57.57
N ILE A 77 8.72 -5.08 -57.40
CA ILE A 77 7.78 -3.94 -57.47
C ILE A 77 7.54 -3.55 -58.93
N THR A 78 6.28 -3.32 -59.30
CA THR A 78 5.87 -2.87 -60.64
C THR A 78 5.30 -1.45 -60.60
N PHE A 79 5.25 -0.75 -61.74
CA PHE A 79 4.81 0.65 -61.81
C PHE A 79 3.87 0.88 -62.98
N ASP A 80 2.86 1.74 -62.80
CA ASP A 80 2.02 2.15 -63.92
C ASP A 80 2.76 3.17 -64.80
N GLY A 81 2.98 2.81 -66.06
CA GLY A 81 3.75 3.59 -67.04
C GLY A 81 2.90 4.52 -67.90
N ALA A 82 1.66 4.83 -67.51
CA ALA A 82 0.72 5.62 -68.29
C ALA A 82 1.36 6.95 -68.79
N GLY A 83 1.65 7.01 -70.10
CA GLY A 83 2.14 8.20 -70.79
C GLY A 83 3.62 8.22 -71.20
N ILE A 84 4.44 7.23 -70.83
CA ILE A 84 5.85 7.12 -71.28
C ILE A 84 5.94 6.04 -72.37
N ASP A 85 5.50 6.41 -73.57
CA ASP A 85 5.51 5.56 -74.75
C ASP A 85 6.95 5.39 -75.27
N VAL A 86 7.56 4.20 -75.07
CA VAL A 86 8.31 3.42 -76.10
C VAL A 86 9.08 2.18 -75.55
N ASN A 87 9.27 1.97 -74.24
CA ASN A 87 10.20 0.88 -73.82
C ASN A 87 9.83 -0.04 -72.63
N CYS A 88 8.67 0.08 -71.97
CA CYS A 88 8.24 -0.82 -70.87
C CYS A 88 9.28 -1.06 -69.75
N ARG A 89 10.35 -0.26 -69.68
CA ARG A 89 11.52 -0.46 -68.83
C ARG A 89 11.39 0.43 -67.61
N THR A 90 11.37 -0.18 -66.44
CA THR A 90 11.15 0.53 -65.17
C THR A 90 12.21 1.60 -64.91
N GLN A 91 13.46 1.49 -65.38
CA GLN A 91 14.42 2.60 -65.23
C GLN A 91 14.03 3.87 -65.97
N TRP A 92 13.34 3.78 -67.10
CA TRP A 92 12.90 4.96 -67.87
C TRP A 92 11.72 5.65 -67.19
N ILE A 93 10.84 4.84 -66.57
CA ILE A 93 9.72 5.34 -65.78
C ILE A 93 10.25 6.00 -64.51
N LEU A 94 11.11 5.32 -63.75
CA LEU A 94 11.71 5.88 -62.54
C LEU A 94 12.58 7.10 -62.84
N SER A 95 13.28 7.15 -63.97
CA SER A 95 13.98 8.37 -64.40
C SER A 95 13.01 9.52 -64.59
N GLY A 96 12.00 9.37 -65.46
CA GLY A 96 11.03 10.44 -65.72
C GLY A 96 10.32 10.92 -64.45
N LYS A 97 10.10 10.02 -63.49
CA LYS A 97 9.37 10.28 -62.25
C LYS A 97 10.22 10.83 -61.11
N LEU A 98 11.44 10.34 -60.91
CA LEU A 98 12.32 10.75 -59.80
C LEU A 98 13.07 12.04 -60.10
N CYS A 99 13.38 12.32 -61.37
CA CYS A 99 14.22 13.44 -61.77
C CYS A 99 13.68 14.33 -62.87
N GLY A 100 12.51 13.98 -63.43
CA GLY A 100 11.85 14.78 -64.47
C GLY A 100 12.42 14.60 -65.88
N ASP A 101 13.41 13.72 -66.08
CA ASP A 101 13.95 13.40 -67.41
C ASP A 101 13.61 11.95 -67.77
N THR A 102 12.97 11.74 -68.92
CA THR A 102 12.64 10.40 -69.41
C THR A 102 13.88 9.55 -69.69
N ASP A 103 15.02 10.18 -69.98
CA ASP A 103 16.27 9.50 -70.27
C ASP A 103 17.12 9.31 -69.01
N PRO A 104 17.35 8.06 -68.56
CA PRO A 104 18.09 7.77 -67.33
C PRO A 104 19.55 8.25 -67.34
N ARG A 105 20.10 8.63 -68.51
CA ARG A 105 21.46 9.18 -68.62
C ARG A 105 21.61 10.59 -68.04
N TYR A 106 20.51 11.32 -67.87
CA TYR A 106 20.51 12.72 -67.43
C TYR A 106 19.86 12.92 -66.04
N CYS A 107 19.60 11.82 -65.33
CA CYS A 107 18.84 11.82 -64.09
C CYS A 107 19.71 12.10 -62.85
N GLN A 108 19.58 13.30 -62.26
CA GLN A 108 20.43 13.81 -61.17
C GLN A 108 20.16 13.30 -59.71
N PRO A 109 18.94 13.01 -59.24
CA PRO A 109 18.67 12.59 -57.85
C PRO A 109 19.13 11.17 -57.52
N LEU A 110 19.87 10.51 -58.42
CA LEU A 110 20.39 9.15 -58.28
C LEU A 110 21.92 9.13 -58.05
N ASP A 111 22.45 10.10 -57.30
CA ASP A 111 23.88 10.24 -57.00
C ASP A 111 24.55 8.90 -56.58
N ASP A 112 25.67 8.59 -57.25
CA ASP A 112 26.55 7.42 -57.14
C ASP A 112 26.01 6.03 -57.55
N THR A 113 26.46 5.57 -58.73
CA THR A 113 26.51 4.18 -59.23
C THR A 113 25.29 3.31 -58.90
N PHE A 114 24.13 3.65 -59.47
CA PHE A 114 22.95 2.80 -59.36
C PHE A 114 23.03 1.61 -60.29
N VAL A 115 22.72 0.44 -59.76
CA VAL A 115 22.44 -0.75 -60.54
C VAL A 115 20.93 -0.99 -60.61
N TYR A 116 20.39 -0.79 -61.80
CA TYR A 116 19.04 -1.17 -62.18
C TYR A 116 19.08 -2.28 -63.24
N ARG A 117 19.17 -3.56 -62.83
CA ARG A 117 18.69 -4.68 -63.68
C ARG A 117 18.74 -6.04 -62.99
N PRO A 118 17.61 -6.76 -62.94
CA PRO A 118 17.61 -8.20 -63.13
C PRO A 118 17.38 -8.50 -64.62
N ASN A 119 18.45 -8.75 -65.39
CA ASN A 119 18.30 -9.33 -66.72
C ASN A 119 18.32 -10.86 -66.61
N TRP A 120 17.16 -11.51 -66.77
CA TRP A 120 17.04 -12.95 -66.54
C TRP A 120 17.71 -13.80 -67.63
N VAL A 121 18.15 -13.19 -68.74
CA VAL A 121 18.76 -13.92 -69.85
C VAL A 121 20.23 -14.30 -69.56
N ASN A 122 20.98 -13.48 -68.80
CA ASN A 122 22.42 -13.70 -68.52
C ASN A 122 22.88 -13.44 -67.05
N GLY A 123 22.02 -12.92 -66.15
CA GLY A 123 22.38 -12.71 -64.73
C GLY A 123 23.11 -11.38 -64.41
N ASP A 124 23.53 -10.64 -65.43
CA ASP A 124 24.21 -9.34 -65.27
C ASP A 124 23.28 -8.24 -64.77
N ALA A 125 23.78 -7.38 -63.88
CA ALA A 125 23.11 -6.18 -63.47
C ALA A 125 23.64 -4.97 -64.24
N TRP A 126 22.76 -4.08 -64.69
CA TRP A 126 23.13 -2.88 -65.45
C TRP A 126 22.95 -1.66 -64.58
N GLY A 127 23.83 -0.69 -64.72
CA GLY A 127 23.78 0.56 -63.98
C GLY A 127 24.13 1.75 -64.85
N VAL A 128 23.92 2.94 -64.31
CA VAL A 128 24.43 4.19 -64.89
C VAL A 128 25.64 4.59 -64.06
N ASP A 129 26.78 4.74 -64.73
CA ASP A 129 27.99 5.33 -64.15
C ASP A 129 27.91 6.85 -64.33
N TYR A 130 27.88 7.57 -63.22
CA TYR A 130 27.78 9.03 -63.19
C TYR A 130 29.06 9.71 -63.67
N ASP A 131 30.24 9.15 -63.34
CA ASP A 131 31.52 9.76 -63.73
C ASP A 131 31.72 9.70 -65.25
N THR A 132 31.23 8.62 -65.88
CA THR A 132 31.46 8.37 -67.30
C THR A 132 30.25 8.63 -68.19
N HIS A 133 29.06 8.85 -67.62
CA HIS A 133 27.78 8.99 -68.34
C HIS A 133 27.56 7.88 -69.39
N SER A 134 28.18 6.71 -69.18
CA SER A 134 28.20 5.62 -70.15
C SER A 134 27.01 4.68 -69.94
N TYR A 135 26.31 4.37 -71.03
CA TYR A 135 25.16 3.46 -71.04
C TYR A 135 25.51 2.24 -71.89
N GLY A 136 25.69 1.07 -71.28
CA GLY A 136 25.81 -0.17 -72.03
C GLY A 136 26.81 -1.18 -71.51
N THR A 137 26.94 -2.27 -72.26
CA THR A 137 27.61 -3.54 -71.97
C THR A 137 29.08 -3.48 -71.58
N ASP A 138 29.74 -2.33 -71.71
CA ASP A 138 31.14 -2.16 -71.28
C ASP A 138 31.26 -1.92 -69.77
N SER A 139 30.15 -1.57 -69.10
CA SER A 139 30.01 -1.48 -67.64
C SER A 139 29.78 -2.86 -66.97
N ALA A 140 29.82 -3.96 -67.74
CA ALA A 140 29.31 -5.28 -67.35
C ALA A 140 30.35 -6.29 -66.84
N ASN A 141 31.50 -5.85 -66.29
CA ASN A 141 32.39 -6.76 -65.53
C ASN A 141 32.75 -6.13 -64.18
N GLY A 142 31.90 -6.42 -63.19
CA GLY A 142 31.84 -5.79 -61.87
C GLY A 142 33.03 -5.99 -60.91
N ALA A 143 34.27 -5.93 -61.37
CA ALA A 143 35.48 -6.16 -60.56
C ALA A 143 36.19 -4.89 -60.05
N HIS A 144 35.86 -3.67 -60.53
CA HIS A 144 36.72 -2.49 -60.35
C HIS A 144 36.15 -1.30 -59.56
N TYR A 145 35.00 -1.43 -58.87
CA TYR A 145 34.37 -0.29 -58.19
C TYR A 145 34.03 -0.58 -56.72
N ASN A 146 34.42 0.35 -55.84
CA ASN A 146 34.33 0.21 -54.38
C ASN A 146 33.00 0.73 -53.79
N ASN A 147 32.15 1.44 -54.56
CA ASN A 147 30.93 2.09 -54.08
C ASN A 147 29.69 1.66 -54.90
N LYS A 148 29.11 0.49 -54.63
CA LYS A 148 27.94 -0.05 -55.36
C LYS A 148 26.67 0.06 -54.51
N TYR A 149 25.57 0.52 -55.09
CA TYR A 149 24.27 0.57 -54.42
C TYR A 149 23.16 -0.13 -55.22
N ALA A 150 22.30 -0.85 -54.51
CA ALA A 150 21.05 -1.38 -55.04
C ALA A 150 19.91 -0.37 -54.82
N LEU A 151 19.06 -0.18 -55.83
CA LEU A 151 17.80 0.55 -55.66
C LEU A 151 16.79 -0.37 -55.00
N CYS A 152 16.41 -0.03 -53.78
CA CYS A 152 15.42 -0.74 -53.01
C CYS A 152 14.24 0.18 -52.72
N ALA A 153 13.07 -0.39 -52.57
CA ALA A 153 11.89 0.34 -52.16
C ALA A 153 11.27 -0.32 -50.94
N ASP A 154 10.90 0.53 -50.01
CA ASP A 154 10.28 0.15 -48.75
C ASP A 154 8.93 -0.51 -49.01
N VAL A 155 8.60 -1.53 -48.24
CA VAL A 155 7.29 -2.18 -48.32
C VAL A 155 6.41 -1.50 -47.32
N ASP A 156 5.22 -1.06 -47.74
CA ASP A 156 4.18 -0.65 -46.80
C ASP A 156 3.75 -1.89 -46.00
N ASP A 157 4.34 -2.07 -44.82
CA ASP A 157 4.09 -3.20 -43.93
C ASP A 157 2.68 -3.09 -43.31
N CYS A 158 2.13 -1.87 -43.28
CA CYS A 158 0.78 -1.58 -42.84
C CYS A 158 -0.29 -1.98 -43.86
N ALA A 159 0.05 -2.23 -45.13
CA ALA A 159 -0.90 -2.65 -46.16
C ALA A 159 -1.64 -3.96 -45.82
N SER A 160 -1.02 -4.82 -45.00
CA SER A 160 -1.63 -6.06 -44.51
C SER A 160 -2.55 -5.88 -43.29
N SER A 161 -2.67 -4.65 -42.77
CA SER A 161 -3.36 -4.32 -41.51
C SER A 161 -2.89 -5.22 -40.33
N PRO A 162 -1.59 -5.21 -39.99
CA PRO A 162 -1.03 -6.11 -38.98
C PRO A 162 -1.50 -5.79 -37.55
N CYS A 163 -1.89 -4.55 -37.27
CA CYS A 163 -2.41 -4.13 -35.97
C CYS A 163 -3.91 -4.44 -35.87
N ALA A 164 -4.30 -5.31 -34.94
CA ALA A 164 -5.69 -5.73 -34.76
C ALA A 164 -6.57 -4.61 -34.15
N ASN A 165 -6.11 -4.02 -33.04
CA ASN A 165 -6.80 -2.94 -32.32
C ASN A 165 -5.86 -1.75 -32.08
N GLY A 166 -5.37 -1.16 -33.15
CA GLY A 166 -4.38 -0.09 -33.08
C GLY A 166 -4.14 0.60 -34.40
N THR A 167 -3.39 1.70 -34.34
CA THR A 167 -2.94 2.42 -35.54
C THR A 167 -1.56 1.89 -35.95
N CYS A 168 -1.43 1.42 -37.19
CA CYS A 168 -0.16 1.03 -37.77
C CYS A 168 0.60 2.25 -38.29
N THR A 169 1.87 2.36 -37.92
CA THR A 169 2.79 3.31 -38.54
C THR A 169 3.89 2.54 -39.25
N ASP A 170 3.95 2.75 -40.56
CA ASP A 170 4.98 2.17 -41.43
C ASP A 170 6.34 2.76 -41.10
N GLY A 171 7.35 1.90 -41.08
CA GLY A 171 8.74 2.23 -40.81
C GLY A 171 9.63 1.56 -41.84
N VAL A 172 10.92 1.87 -41.81
CA VAL A 172 11.84 1.33 -42.82
C VAL A 172 12.04 -0.16 -42.58
N ALA A 173 11.48 -1.00 -43.47
CA ALA A 173 11.47 -2.46 -43.35
C ALA A 173 10.94 -3.00 -42.01
N SER A 174 10.02 -2.26 -41.38
CA SER A 174 9.37 -2.63 -40.12
C SER A 174 8.10 -1.80 -39.94
N TYR A 175 7.23 -2.22 -39.03
CA TYR A 175 6.10 -1.40 -38.60
C TYR A 175 6.08 -1.30 -37.08
N THR A 176 5.40 -0.27 -36.58
CA THR A 176 5.06 -0.17 -35.17
C THR A 176 3.55 0.02 -35.01
N CYS A 177 2.94 -0.75 -34.12
CA CYS A 177 1.54 -0.58 -33.76
C CYS A 177 1.43 0.31 -32.53
N SER A 178 0.60 1.36 -32.62
CA SER A 178 0.15 2.13 -31.45
C SER A 178 -1.23 1.60 -31.04
N CYS A 179 -1.28 0.85 -29.94
CA CYS A 179 -2.50 0.17 -29.50
C CYS A 179 -3.53 1.13 -28.93
N GLU A 180 -4.81 0.83 -29.18
CA GLU A 180 -5.94 1.51 -28.53
C GLU A 180 -6.00 1.15 -27.05
N ASN A 181 -6.66 1.99 -26.23
CA ASN A 181 -6.82 1.73 -24.81
C ASN A 181 -7.47 0.35 -24.57
N GLY A 182 -6.83 -0.46 -23.73
CA GLY A 182 -7.27 -1.83 -23.41
C GLY A 182 -6.64 -2.93 -24.28
N TRP A 183 -5.68 -2.58 -25.14
CA TRP A 183 -4.94 -3.55 -25.96
C TRP A 183 -3.43 -3.37 -25.83
N THR A 184 -2.71 -4.47 -25.93
CA THR A 184 -1.25 -4.58 -25.81
C THR A 184 -0.69 -5.62 -26.80
N GLY A 185 0.62 -5.82 -26.78
CA GLY A 185 1.34 -6.69 -27.69
C GLY A 185 1.77 -6.00 -28.99
N ASN A 186 2.71 -6.59 -29.71
CA ASN A 186 3.31 -5.99 -30.92
C ASN A 186 2.28 -5.70 -32.02
N ASN A 187 1.18 -6.46 -32.05
CA ASN A 187 0.11 -6.37 -33.04
C ASN A 187 -1.21 -5.88 -32.43
N CYS A 188 -1.22 -5.43 -31.17
CA CYS A 188 -2.44 -4.99 -30.46
C CYS A 188 -3.57 -6.05 -30.47
N ASP A 189 -3.18 -7.31 -30.33
CA ASP A 189 -4.04 -8.49 -30.34
C ASP A 189 -4.21 -9.11 -28.95
N GLN A 190 -3.54 -8.58 -27.94
CA GLN A 190 -3.67 -8.96 -26.53
C GLN A 190 -4.47 -7.91 -25.77
N ILE A 191 -5.32 -8.35 -24.83
CA ILE A 191 -6.07 -7.45 -23.96
C ILE A 191 -5.10 -6.95 -22.88
N ASP A 192 -5.10 -5.65 -22.59
CA ASP A 192 -4.43 -5.10 -21.40
C ASP A 192 -5.34 -5.33 -20.19
N ASP A 193 -5.07 -6.40 -19.45
CA ASP A 193 -5.84 -6.82 -18.29
C ASP A 193 -5.66 -5.85 -17.10
N CYS A 194 -4.68 -4.96 -17.16
CA CYS A 194 -4.44 -3.90 -16.18
C CYS A 194 -5.17 -2.59 -16.48
N ALA A 195 -5.77 -2.42 -17.66
CA ALA A 195 -6.41 -1.18 -18.09
C ALA A 195 -7.55 -0.73 -17.15
N SER A 196 -8.25 -1.67 -16.50
CA SER A 196 -9.30 -1.36 -15.54
C SER A 196 -8.80 -1.05 -14.12
N SER A 197 -7.48 -1.00 -13.90
CA SER A 197 -6.85 -0.86 -12.58
C SER A 197 -7.41 -1.86 -11.55
N PRO A 198 -7.30 -3.17 -11.79
CA PRO A 198 -7.92 -4.19 -10.95
C PRO A 198 -7.32 -4.30 -9.53
N CYS A 199 -6.08 -3.87 -9.33
CA CYS A 199 -5.41 -3.90 -8.03
C CYS A 199 -5.75 -2.64 -7.21
N ALA A 200 -6.37 -2.81 -6.04
CA ALA A 200 -6.78 -1.71 -5.17
C ALA A 200 -5.59 -1.08 -4.43
N HIS A 201 -4.80 -1.91 -3.74
CA HIS A 201 -3.59 -1.52 -3.00
C HIS A 201 -2.37 -2.31 -3.49
N GLY A 202 -2.00 -2.11 -4.76
CA GLY A 202 -0.90 -2.86 -5.37
C GLY A 202 -0.57 -2.42 -6.79
N THR A 203 0.51 -3.00 -7.32
CA THR A 203 0.93 -2.79 -8.71
C THR A 203 0.42 -3.92 -9.58
N CYS A 204 -0.25 -3.58 -10.68
CA CYS A 204 -0.73 -4.56 -11.68
C CYS A 204 0.38 -4.92 -12.66
N THR A 205 0.55 -6.21 -12.92
CA THR A 205 1.36 -6.73 -14.01
C THR A 205 0.47 -7.49 -14.98
N ASP A 206 0.46 -7.03 -16.22
CA ASP A 206 -0.28 -7.61 -17.33
C ASP A 206 0.29 -8.98 -17.73
N GLY A 207 -0.57 -9.88 -18.22
CA GLY A 207 -0.25 -11.26 -18.53
C GLY A 207 -1.10 -11.78 -19.69
N ASP A 208 -0.89 -13.03 -20.08
CA ASP A 208 -1.63 -13.61 -21.21
C ASP A 208 -3.06 -13.98 -20.78
N ALA A 209 -4.03 -13.12 -21.11
CA ALA A 209 -5.44 -13.21 -20.70
C ALA A 209 -5.63 -13.32 -19.17
N SER A 210 -4.75 -12.68 -18.42
CA SER A 210 -4.76 -12.63 -16.96
C SER A 210 -3.88 -11.48 -16.46
N TYR A 211 -4.14 -11.00 -15.26
CA TYR A 211 -3.28 -10.06 -14.56
C TYR A 211 -2.79 -10.67 -13.25
N THR A 212 -1.69 -10.13 -12.72
CA THR A 212 -1.22 -10.41 -11.38
C THR A 212 -1.06 -9.10 -10.61
N CYS A 213 -1.56 -9.05 -9.38
CA CYS A 213 -1.35 -7.92 -8.48
C CYS A 213 -0.19 -8.21 -7.52
N SER A 214 0.78 -7.31 -7.46
CA SER A 214 1.77 -7.27 -6.39
C SER A 214 1.28 -6.33 -5.31
N CYS A 215 0.77 -6.88 -4.21
CA CYS A 215 0.17 -6.10 -3.12
C CYS A 215 1.18 -5.29 -2.33
N GLU A 216 0.76 -4.11 -1.89
CA GLU A 216 1.46 -3.31 -0.89
C GLU A 216 1.48 -4.05 0.46
N ASN A 217 2.43 -3.68 1.35
CA ASN A 217 2.49 -4.28 2.68
C ASN A 217 1.19 -4.01 3.45
N GLY A 218 0.67 -5.03 4.13
CA GLY A 218 -0.61 -4.98 4.85
C GLY A 218 -1.82 -5.42 4.01
N TRP A 219 -1.68 -5.69 2.72
CA TRP A 219 -2.79 -6.09 1.85
C TRP A 219 -2.61 -7.48 1.26
N THR A 220 -3.73 -8.18 1.07
CA THR A 220 -3.80 -9.52 0.50
C THR A 220 -5.01 -9.68 -0.43
N GLY A 221 -5.18 -10.87 -0.99
CA GLY A 221 -6.18 -11.19 -1.99
C GLY A 221 -5.68 -10.95 -3.42
N ASN A 222 -6.41 -11.49 -4.40
CA ASN A 222 -6.02 -11.42 -5.80
C ASN A 222 -5.97 -9.97 -6.33
N ASN A 223 -6.77 -9.09 -5.73
CA ASN A 223 -6.89 -7.68 -6.11
C ASN A 223 -6.29 -6.73 -5.06
N CYS A 224 -5.61 -7.26 -4.04
CA CYS A 224 -5.06 -6.46 -2.93
C CYS A 224 -6.14 -5.59 -2.27
N ASP A 225 -7.34 -6.14 -2.09
CA ASP A 225 -8.54 -5.49 -1.58
C ASP A 225 -8.90 -5.96 -0.16
N GLN A 226 -8.10 -6.85 0.41
CA GLN A 226 -8.28 -7.40 1.75
C GLN A 226 -7.15 -6.90 2.64
N ASP A 227 -7.52 -6.20 3.72
CA ASP A 227 -6.58 -5.85 4.78
C ASP A 227 -6.14 -7.13 5.51
N ILE A 228 -4.85 -7.25 5.80
CA ILE A 228 -4.31 -8.37 6.56
C ILE A 228 -4.67 -8.15 8.03
N ASP A 229 -5.48 -9.03 8.59
CA ASP A 229 -5.77 -9.00 10.03
C ASP A 229 -4.53 -9.45 10.82
N GLU A 230 -3.70 -8.49 11.25
CA GLU A 230 -2.53 -8.75 12.08
C GLU A 230 -2.91 -9.22 13.49
N CYS A 231 -4.13 -8.91 13.93
CA CYS A 231 -4.70 -9.35 15.20
C CYS A 231 -5.06 -10.84 15.22
N ALA A 232 -5.21 -11.51 14.08
CA ALA A 232 -5.48 -12.95 13.98
C ALA A 232 -4.42 -13.82 14.68
N SER A 233 -3.19 -13.30 14.83
CA SER A 233 -2.09 -13.95 15.55
C SER A 233 -2.18 -13.84 17.08
N ASN A 234 -3.18 -13.14 17.61
CA ASN A 234 -3.35 -12.78 19.03
C ASN A 234 -2.07 -12.16 19.64
N PRO A 235 -1.56 -11.05 19.06
CA PRO A 235 -0.29 -10.49 19.49
C PRO A 235 -0.36 -9.75 20.83
N CYS A 236 -1.55 -9.36 21.30
CA CYS A 236 -1.75 -8.63 22.55
C CYS A 236 -1.91 -9.57 23.74
N TRP A 237 -1.03 -9.41 24.72
CA TRP A 237 -0.91 -10.27 25.88
C TRP A 237 -1.69 -9.69 27.06
N LEU A 238 -1.78 -10.46 28.15
CA LEU A 238 -2.37 -10.04 29.42
C LEU A 238 -3.84 -9.57 29.32
N GLY A 239 -4.60 -10.08 28.35
CA GLY A 239 -5.98 -9.63 28.10
C GLY A 239 -6.07 -8.28 27.39
N GLY A 240 -4.99 -7.82 26.75
CA GLY A 240 -5.00 -6.65 25.89
C GLY A 240 -5.92 -6.79 24.69
N THR A 241 -6.61 -5.71 24.34
CA THR A 241 -7.46 -5.67 23.15
C THR A 241 -6.59 -5.32 21.95
N CYS A 242 -6.61 -6.17 20.92
CA CYS A 242 -5.91 -5.92 19.67
C CYS A 242 -6.76 -5.03 18.75
N LEU A 243 -6.16 -3.97 18.25
CA LEU A 243 -6.71 -3.11 17.21
C LEU A 243 -5.88 -3.30 15.95
N ASP A 244 -6.56 -3.76 14.90
CA ASP A 244 -5.99 -3.99 13.58
C ASP A 244 -5.73 -2.66 12.86
N HIS A 245 -4.64 -2.57 12.12
CA HIS A 245 -4.22 -1.40 11.36
C HIS A 245 -3.51 -1.84 10.08
N VAL A 246 -3.58 -1.06 9.00
CA VAL A 246 -2.88 -1.43 7.76
C VAL A 246 -1.37 -1.67 8.04
N ASN A 247 -0.91 -2.90 7.77
CA ASN A 247 0.47 -3.34 7.96
C ASN A 247 0.94 -3.26 9.43
N GLY A 248 0.05 -3.51 10.39
CA GLY A 248 0.41 -3.51 11.79
C GLY A 248 -0.76 -3.62 12.76
N TYR A 249 -0.46 -3.56 14.05
CA TYR A 249 -1.49 -3.60 15.07
C TYR A 249 -1.10 -2.70 16.23
N ARG A 250 -2.12 -2.36 17.02
CA ARG A 250 -1.94 -1.67 18.30
C ARG A 250 -2.64 -2.46 19.40
N CYS A 251 -1.91 -2.75 20.47
CA CYS A 251 -2.50 -3.29 21.67
C CYS A 251 -2.97 -2.17 22.60
N VAL A 252 -4.24 -2.24 23.01
CA VAL A 252 -4.77 -1.47 24.13
C VAL A 252 -4.58 -2.30 25.39
N CYS A 253 -3.63 -1.90 26.21
CA CYS A 253 -3.28 -2.63 27.42
C CYS A 253 -4.25 -2.34 28.57
N PRO A 254 -4.58 -3.35 29.39
CA PRO A 254 -5.26 -3.13 30.66
C PRO A 254 -4.45 -2.20 31.57
N LYS A 255 -5.13 -1.60 32.56
CA LYS A 255 -4.56 -0.59 33.48
C LYS A 255 -3.21 -0.98 34.10
N ASP A 256 -3.01 -2.26 34.41
CA ASP A 256 -1.83 -2.76 35.11
C ASP A 256 -0.81 -3.45 34.17
N ALA A 257 -0.94 -3.26 32.85
CA ALA A 257 -0.08 -3.82 31.83
C ALA A 257 0.43 -2.75 30.85
N THR A 258 1.63 -2.97 30.32
CA THR A 258 2.30 -2.08 29.37
C THR A 258 3.23 -2.87 28.45
N GLY A 259 3.91 -2.17 27.55
CA GLY A 259 4.70 -2.75 26.47
C GLY A 259 3.94 -2.70 25.14
N LYS A 260 4.67 -2.93 24.04
CA LYS A 260 4.08 -2.87 22.69
C LYS A 260 2.94 -3.89 22.53
N ASN A 261 3.11 -5.03 23.16
CA ASN A 261 2.22 -6.18 23.09
C ASN A 261 1.53 -6.44 24.43
N CYS A 262 1.55 -5.49 25.36
CA CYS A 262 1.07 -5.66 26.73
C CYS A 262 1.75 -6.83 27.47
N GLU A 263 3.03 -7.06 27.18
CA GLU A 263 3.81 -8.18 27.69
C GLU A 263 4.43 -7.92 29.07
N THR A 264 4.22 -6.75 29.66
CA THR A 264 4.79 -6.38 30.96
C THR A 264 3.70 -6.00 31.94
N ALA A 265 3.70 -6.61 33.12
CA ALA A 265 2.78 -6.32 34.21
C ALA A 265 3.49 -5.72 35.43
N PHE A 266 2.75 -4.99 36.25
CA PHE A 266 3.24 -4.45 37.52
C PHE A 266 2.55 -5.12 38.72
N PHE A 267 3.33 -5.53 39.73
CA PHE A 267 2.80 -6.02 41.01
C PHE A 267 3.76 -5.77 42.16
N ALA A 268 3.24 -5.21 43.25
CA ALA A 268 3.93 -5.04 44.54
C ALA A 268 5.32 -4.38 44.48
N GLY A 269 5.53 -3.41 43.58
CA GLY A 269 6.79 -2.65 43.48
C GLY A 269 7.80 -3.25 42.46
N ASP A 270 7.50 -4.41 41.88
CA ASP A 270 8.29 -5.05 40.84
C ASP A 270 7.50 -5.11 39.53
N CYS A 271 8.21 -5.15 38.42
CA CYS A 271 7.62 -5.38 37.10
C CYS A 271 8.05 -6.74 36.55
N TYR A 272 7.16 -7.34 35.77
CA TYR A 272 7.29 -8.69 35.25
C TYR A 272 7.10 -8.66 33.74
N GLN A 273 8.15 -8.99 32.98
CA GLN A 273 8.10 -9.07 31.53
C GLN A 273 8.02 -10.53 31.10
N PHE A 274 7.02 -10.83 30.31
CA PHE A 274 6.75 -12.15 29.76
C PHE A 274 7.42 -12.26 28.39
N SER A 275 8.02 -13.40 28.06
CA SER A 275 8.64 -13.62 26.76
C SER A 275 8.61 -15.09 26.33
N THR A 276 8.45 -15.33 25.04
CA THR A 276 8.45 -16.67 24.40
C THR A 276 9.71 -16.94 23.57
N SER A 277 10.72 -16.07 23.64
CA SER A 277 11.83 -16.03 22.68
C SER A 277 13.08 -16.86 23.03
N ALA A 278 13.08 -17.63 24.11
CA ALA A 278 14.27 -18.37 24.56
C ALA A 278 14.18 -19.87 24.27
N VAL A 279 15.26 -20.42 23.73
CA VAL A 279 15.38 -21.86 23.43
C VAL A 279 15.87 -22.62 24.66
N THR A 280 16.68 -21.99 25.51
CA THR A 280 17.23 -22.61 26.73
C THR A 280 17.15 -21.66 27.94
N HIS A 281 17.22 -22.21 29.16
CA HIS A 281 17.30 -21.41 30.39
C HIS A 281 18.48 -20.44 30.41
N ARG A 282 19.62 -20.81 29.81
CA ARG A 282 20.79 -19.94 29.70
C ARG A 282 20.47 -18.72 28.82
N ASP A 283 19.79 -18.94 27.70
CA ASP A 283 19.38 -17.85 26.80
C ASP A 283 18.37 -16.94 27.49
N ALA A 284 17.42 -17.50 28.24
CA ALA A 284 16.46 -16.73 29.05
C ALA A 284 17.16 -15.88 30.12
N THR A 285 18.09 -16.47 30.88
CA THR A 285 18.89 -15.76 31.89
C THR A 285 19.68 -14.61 31.26
N GLN A 286 20.31 -14.86 30.12
CA GLN A 286 21.08 -13.86 29.40
C GLN A 286 20.19 -12.75 28.84
N ALA A 287 19.01 -13.08 28.30
CA ALA A 287 18.03 -12.13 27.79
C ALA A 287 17.51 -11.20 28.91
N CYS A 288 17.11 -11.75 30.06
CA CYS A 288 16.69 -10.94 31.21
C CYS A 288 17.84 -10.05 31.71
N SER A 289 19.06 -10.57 31.76
CA SER A 289 20.22 -9.78 32.21
C SER A 289 20.55 -8.64 31.24
N ALA A 290 20.40 -8.86 29.94
CA ALA A 290 20.63 -7.85 28.91
C ALA A 290 19.66 -6.67 29.03
N SER A 291 18.43 -6.90 29.50
CA SER A 291 17.43 -5.87 29.78
C SER A 291 17.55 -5.27 31.18
N SER A 292 18.65 -5.46 31.92
CA SER A 292 18.77 -5.01 33.33
C SER A 292 17.73 -5.62 34.27
N GLY A 293 17.16 -6.76 33.89
CA GLY A 293 16.34 -7.60 34.72
C GLY A 293 17.10 -8.85 35.18
N ARG A 294 16.35 -9.78 35.72
CA ARG A 294 16.80 -11.15 36.03
C ARG A 294 15.61 -12.08 35.90
N MET A 295 15.83 -13.38 35.82
CA MET A 295 14.72 -14.32 35.89
C MET A 295 13.96 -14.17 37.21
N VAL A 296 12.64 -14.32 37.14
CA VAL A 296 11.79 -14.26 38.34
C VAL A 296 12.15 -15.38 39.30
N ASP A 297 12.23 -15.02 40.57
CA ASP A 297 12.46 -15.94 41.68
C ASP A 297 11.25 -15.84 42.60
N LEU A 298 10.53 -16.94 42.74
CA LEU A 298 9.27 -17.02 43.47
C LEU A 298 9.56 -16.96 44.98
N ARG A 299 9.45 -15.77 45.57
CA ARG A 299 9.81 -15.53 46.98
C ARG A 299 8.62 -15.46 47.91
N ASP A 300 7.42 -15.19 47.42
CA ASP A 300 6.24 -14.94 48.24
C ASP A 300 4.96 -15.55 47.62
N PRO A 301 4.03 -16.10 48.43
CA PRO A 301 2.76 -16.63 47.93
C PRO A 301 1.92 -15.64 47.12
N GLN A 302 1.93 -14.34 47.44
CA GLN A 302 1.14 -13.36 46.68
C GLN A 302 1.74 -13.12 45.29
N GLN A 303 3.07 -13.04 45.19
CA GLN A 303 3.78 -12.96 43.91
C GLN A 303 3.47 -14.19 43.04
N GLN A 304 3.47 -15.38 43.65
CA GLN A 304 3.15 -16.61 42.94
C GLN A 304 1.70 -16.62 42.43
N GLN A 305 0.74 -16.23 43.27
CA GLN A 305 -0.67 -16.18 42.90
C GLN A 305 -0.94 -15.13 41.81
N PHE A 306 -0.30 -13.97 41.90
CA PHE A 306 -0.33 -12.95 40.86
C PHE A 306 0.15 -13.51 39.52
N LEU A 307 1.35 -14.13 39.48
CA LEU A 307 1.90 -14.71 38.26
C LEU A 307 1.01 -15.82 37.69
N ALA A 308 0.44 -16.68 38.54
CA ALA A 308 -0.48 -17.72 38.13
C ALA A 308 -1.76 -17.14 37.49
N ASN A 309 -2.37 -16.14 38.11
CA ASN A 309 -3.58 -15.48 37.59
C ASN A 309 -3.30 -14.72 36.29
N ILE A 310 -2.16 -14.02 36.23
CA ILE A 310 -1.70 -13.29 35.05
C ILE A 310 -1.51 -14.27 33.90
N ILE A 311 -0.71 -15.32 34.08
CA ILE A 311 -0.44 -16.36 33.08
C ILE A 311 -1.73 -17.04 32.62
N ALA A 312 -2.70 -17.25 33.52
CA ALA A 312 -4.00 -17.79 33.17
C ALA A 312 -4.81 -16.88 32.24
N ASN A 313 -4.67 -15.57 32.41
CA ASN A 313 -5.32 -14.57 31.56
C ASN A 313 -4.51 -14.28 30.26
N THR A 314 -3.26 -14.73 30.18
CA THR A 314 -2.39 -14.59 29.01
C THR A 314 -2.61 -15.75 28.03
N THR A 315 -3.42 -15.50 27.01
CA THR A 315 -3.39 -16.15 25.68
C THR A 315 -3.50 -17.68 25.59
N GLY A 316 -3.89 -18.40 26.66
CA GLY A 316 -4.02 -19.85 26.60
C GLY A 316 -2.70 -20.60 26.39
N VAL A 317 -1.57 -19.94 26.67
CA VAL A 317 -0.24 -20.53 26.55
C VAL A 317 0.14 -21.20 27.87
N SER A 318 0.16 -22.53 27.89
CA SER A 318 0.74 -23.32 28.97
C SER A 318 2.27 -23.24 28.92
N ASN A 319 2.99 -23.51 30.04
CA ASN A 319 4.44 -23.77 30.09
C ASN A 319 5.37 -22.55 30.34
N TRP A 320 5.20 -21.88 31.48
CA TRP A 320 6.08 -20.77 31.90
C TRP A 320 7.14 -21.18 32.93
N LEU A 321 8.38 -20.74 32.70
CA LEU A 321 9.57 -21.04 33.49
C LEU A 321 9.83 -19.95 34.55
N ALA A 322 9.92 -20.36 35.82
CA ALA A 322 10.36 -19.53 36.93
C ALA A 322 11.52 -20.21 37.70
N MET A 323 12.39 -19.42 38.34
CA MET A 323 13.45 -19.96 39.22
C MET A 323 12.92 -20.12 40.66
N LYS A 324 13.45 -21.11 41.38
CA LYS A 324 13.20 -21.28 42.82
C LYS A 324 14.49 -21.15 43.62
N THR A 325 14.58 -20.14 44.48
CA THR A 325 15.64 -20.08 45.50
C THR A 325 15.16 -20.09 46.96
N ALA A 326 13.84 -20.12 47.24
CA ALA A 326 13.32 -20.02 48.62
C ALA A 326 12.62 -21.30 49.16
N PRO A 327 12.72 -21.61 50.47
CA PRO A 327 12.14 -22.78 51.12
C PRO A 327 10.70 -22.53 51.62
N LEU A 328 9.83 -21.94 50.80
CA LEU A 328 8.46 -21.57 51.19
C LEU A 328 7.40 -22.52 50.61
N PRO A 329 6.23 -22.66 51.28
CA PRO A 329 5.10 -23.44 50.77
C PRO A 329 4.53 -22.77 49.52
N VAL A 330 4.28 -23.61 48.51
CA VAL A 330 3.73 -23.25 47.20
C VAL A 330 2.20 -23.25 47.30
N PHE A 331 1.50 -22.34 46.62
CA PHE A 331 0.03 -22.28 46.59
C PHE A 331 -0.50 -22.40 45.14
N TYR A 332 -1.70 -22.95 44.95
CA TYR A 332 -2.37 -23.01 43.65
C TYR A 332 -3.06 -21.69 43.30
N SER A 333 -3.51 -21.52 42.05
CA SER A 333 -4.30 -20.36 41.60
C SER A 333 -5.55 -20.09 42.46
N ASP A 334 -6.15 -21.15 43.00
CA ASP A 334 -7.30 -21.09 43.93
C ASP A 334 -6.93 -20.71 45.38
N GLY A 335 -5.65 -20.44 45.66
CA GLY A 335 -5.15 -20.03 46.97
C GLY A 335 -4.93 -21.18 47.96
N SER A 336 -5.15 -22.44 47.58
CA SER A 336 -4.91 -23.58 48.47
C SER A 336 -3.42 -23.99 48.51
N PRO A 337 -2.89 -24.41 49.67
CA PRO A 337 -1.49 -24.79 49.80
C PRO A 337 -1.21 -26.13 49.12
N VAL A 338 -0.04 -26.24 48.48
CA VAL A 338 0.50 -27.51 47.98
C VAL A 338 0.88 -28.36 49.20
N LEU A 339 0.05 -29.35 49.51
CA LEU A 339 0.11 -30.17 50.74
C LEU A 339 1.32 -31.11 50.84
N ALA A 340 2.22 -31.13 49.85
CA ALA A 340 3.43 -31.94 49.87
C ALA A 340 4.67 -31.05 49.69
N PRO A 341 5.61 -30.99 50.66
CA PRO A 341 6.96 -30.55 50.35
C PRO A 341 7.52 -31.52 49.31
N LEU A 342 8.02 -31.00 48.19
CA LEU A 342 8.69 -31.79 47.16
C LEU A 342 9.76 -32.67 47.83
N GLN A 343 9.51 -33.97 48.00
CA GLN A 343 10.49 -34.88 48.58
C GLN A 343 11.58 -35.14 47.53
N TRP A 344 12.83 -35.01 47.94
CA TRP A 344 14.01 -35.20 47.11
C TRP A 344 14.56 -36.60 47.35
N SER A 345 14.80 -37.36 46.28
CA SER A 345 15.56 -38.61 46.35
C SER A 345 17.00 -38.30 46.73
N VAL A 346 17.55 -39.00 47.72
CA VAL A 346 18.88 -38.75 48.29
C VAL A 346 20.02 -39.23 47.39
N ASP A 347 19.70 -39.81 46.23
CA ASP A 347 20.66 -40.49 45.34
C ASP A 347 20.99 -39.72 44.05
N GLU A 348 20.57 -38.46 43.90
CA GLU A 348 20.86 -37.66 42.70
C GLU A 348 22.07 -36.74 42.88
N VAL A 349 23.05 -36.93 41.99
CA VAL A 349 24.34 -36.24 41.97
C VAL A 349 24.16 -34.73 41.87
N SER A 350 24.68 -34.02 42.86
CA SER A 350 24.79 -32.57 42.86
C SER A 350 25.63 -32.08 41.67
N SER A 351 24.97 -31.65 40.61
CA SER A 351 25.49 -30.65 39.67
C SER A 351 24.75 -29.34 39.95
N PRO A 352 25.43 -28.18 40.08
CA PRO A 352 24.78 -26.91 40.31
C PRO A 352 24.18 -26.42 38.99
N LEU A 353 23.00 -26.94 38.64
CA LEU A 353 22.15 -26.41 37.59
C LEU A 353 20.73 -26.34 38.14
N ASP A 354 20.16 -25.14 38.03
CA ASP A 354 18.99 -24.65 38.73
C ASP A 354 17.77 -25.58 38.63
N LEU A 355 16.96 -25.66 39.69
CA LEU A 355 15.67 -26.33 39.61
C LEU A 355 14.65 -25.34 39.03
N CYS A 356 14.29 -25.54 37.77
CA CYS A 356 13.23 -24.78 37.12
C CYS A 356 11.85 -25.24 37.61
N VAL A 357 10.95 -24.28 37.80
CA VAL A 357 9.55 -24.51 38.14
C VAL A 357 8.71 -24.21 36.91
N PHE A 358 7.89 -25.19 36.53
CA PHE A 358 6.93 -25.12 35.44
C PHE A 358 5.54 -24.81 35.99
N MET A 359 4.90 -23.77 35.47
CA MET A 359 3.49 -23.47 35.75
C MET A 359 2.64 -23.88 34.54
N ASP A 360 1.79 -24.89 34.73
CA ASP A 360 0.93 -25.47 33.68
C ASP A 360 -0.55 -25.17 33.89
N SER A 361 -1.24 -24.71 32.86
CA SER A 361 -2.70 -24.56 32.88
C SER A 361 -3.45 -25.89 33.02
N SER A 362 -2.85 -27.01 32.60
CA SER A 362 -3.46 -28.35 32.66
C SER A 362 -3.62 -28.89 34.08
N ASP A 363 -2.91 -28.30 35.05
CA ASP A 363 -2.92 -28.72 36.47
C ASP A 363 -3.09 -27.51 37.42
N ASN A 364 -3.95 -26.54 37.07
CA ASN A 364 -4.24 -25.33 37.88
C ASN A 364 -3.00 -24.48 38.24
N TYR A 365 -2.00 -24.45 37.37
CA TYR A 365 -0.71 -23.75 37.55
C TYR A 365 0.12 -24.31 38.70
N LYS A 366 0.00 -25.61 38.96
CA LYS A 366 0.88 -26.32 39.87
C LYS A 366 2.34 -26.18 39.47
N ALA A 367 3.15 -25.72 40.42
CA ALA A 367 4.59 -25.66 40.30
C ALA A 367 5.18 -27.09 40.24
N ASN A 368 5.43 -27.58 39.03
CA ASN A 368 6.04 -28.88 38.78
C ASN A 368 7.55 -28.72 38.56
N LYS A 369 8.36 -29.69 39.03
CA LYS A 369 9.80 -29.72 38.74
C LYS A 369 9.99 -30.01 37.25
N ALA A 370 10.78 -29.19 36.56
CA ALA A 370 11.12 -29.41 35.15
C ALA A 370 12.62 -29.26 34.90
N PHE A 371 13.11 -29.89 33.83
CA PHE A 371 14.48 -29.71 33.38
C PHE A 371 14.61 -28.35 32.67
N CYS A 372 15.60 -27.55 33.05
CA CYS A 372 15.86 -26.22 32.47
C CYS A 372 16.34 -26.23 30.99
N THR A 373 16.28 -27.37 30.30
CA THR A 373 16.83 -27.58 28.96
C THR A 373 15.78 -27.64 27.85
N GLU A 374 14.49 -27.56 28.18
CA GLU A 374 13.38 -27.58 27.20
C GLU A 374 12.95 -26.15 26.80
N GLN A 375 12.36 -26.00 25.61
CA GLN A 375 11.83 -24.73 25.11
C GLN A 375 10.63 -24.29 25.97
N HIS A 376 10.81 -23.23 26.76
CA HIS A 376 9.78 -22.70 27.65
C HIS A 376 9.70 -21.19 27.54
N ASN A 377 8.50 -20.67 27.78
CA ASN A 377 8.30 -19.24 27.98
C ASN A 377 8.95 -18.85 29.32
N TYR A 378 9.49 -17.64 29.44
CA TYR A 378 10.16 -17.18 30.65
C TYR A 378 9.64 -15.83 31.12
N VAL A 379 9.78 -15.59 32.41
CA VAL A 379 9.40 -14.32 33.05
C VAL A 379 10.65 -13.66 33.61
N CYS A 380 10.93 -12.44 33.13
CA CYS A 380 11.93 -11.57 33.73
C CYS A 380 11.27 -10.70 34.80
N MET A 381 12.00 -10.40 35.87
CA MET A 381 11.63 -9.40 36.86
C MET A 381 12.69 -8.29 36.94
N SER A 382 12.23 -7.08 37.21
CA SER A 382 13.09 -5.95 37.55
C SER A 382 12.40 -5.06 38.59
N ALA A 383 13.20 -4.42 39.43
CA ALA A 383 12.68 -3.47 40.40
C ALA A 383 12.29 -2.18 39.68
N LEU A 384 11.16 -1.58 40.06
CA LEU A 384 10.80 -0.25 39.58
C LEU A 384 11.85 0.78 40.03
N LYS A 385 12.21 1.66 39.12
CA LYS A 385 13.08 2.82 39.39
C LYS A 385 12.37 4.10 39.01
N PRO A 386 12.60 5.23 39.71
CA PRO A 386 12.14 6.53 39.23
C PRO A 386 12.70 6.83 37.85
N CYS A 387 11.88 7.40 36.96
CA CYS A 387 12.36 7.87 35.66
C CYS A 387 13.03 9.25 35.79
N GLU A 388 14.08 9.50 35.00
CA GLU A 388 14.64 10.83 34.81
C GLU A 388 14.82 11.12 33.30
N PRO A 389 14.12 12.11 32.71
CA PRO A 389 13.11 12.99 33.32
C PRO A 389 11.76 12.29 33.57
N ASN A 390 10.94 12.86 34.46
CA ASN A 390 9.54 12.43 34.62
C ASN A 390 8.76 12.79 33.34
N VAL A 391 8.29 11.78 32.60
CA VAL A 391 7.51 11.95 31.37
C VAL A 391 6.00 11.93 31.59
N CYS A 392 5.55 11.54 32.79
CA CYS A 392 4.13 11.49 33.12
C CYS A 392 3.59 12.91 33.28
N GLN A 393 2.43 13.16 32.69
CA GLN A 393 1.75 14.45 32.69
C GLN A 393 0.88 14.60 33.95
N ASN A 394 0.31 15.80 34.13
CA ASN A 394 -0.65 16.11 35.19
C ASN A 394 -0.19 15.73 36.62
N GLY A 395 1.11 15.78 36.89
CA GLY A 395 1.69 15.46 38.19
C GLY A 395 1.76 13.97 38.52
N GLY A 396 1.59 13.10 37.52
CA GLY A 396 1.76 11.65 37.66
C GLY A 396 3.19 11.27 38.10
N ASN A 397 3.29 10.19 38.86
CA ASN A 397 4.59 9.66 39.29
C ASN A 397 5.13 8.64 38.29
N CYS A 398 6.32 8.87 37.75
CA CYS A 398 6.96 8.00 36.76
C CYS A 398 7.85 6.96 37.40
N THR A 399 7.61 5.70 37.07
CA THR A 399 8.53 4.59 37.31
C THR A 399 8.84 3.87 36.01
N SER A 400 10.06 3.38 35.86
CA SER A 400 10.50 2.59 34.71
C SER A 400 11.14 1.29 35.15
N CYS A 401 11.20 0.33 34.24
CA CYS A 401 11.95 -0.88 34.44
C CYS A 401 12.43 -1.50 33.12
N PHE A 402 13.36 -2.45 33.22
CA PHE A 402 14.05 -3.06 32.06
C PHE A 402 14.85 -2.06 31.18
N GLY A 403 15.41 -1.02 31.78
CA GLY A 403 15.93 0.15 31.05
C GLY A 403 14.78 1.08 30.66
N GLU A 404 15.04 2.35 30.37
CA GLU A 404 14.03 3.42 30.19
C GLU A 404 12.93 3.15 29.12
N SER A 405 12.98 2.02 28.42
CA SER A 405 12.06 1.60 27.37
C SER A 405 10.64 1.26 27.88
N ILE A 406 10.48 0.89 29.15
CA ILE A 406 9.16 0.56 29.73
C ILE A 406 8.84 1.53 30.86
N ILE A 407 7.77 2.29 30.67
CA ILE A 407 7.35 3.39 31.54
C ILE A 407 5.98 3.09 32.13
N PHE A 408 5.86 3.31 33.43
CA PHE A 408 4.63 3.24 34.21
C PHE A 408 4.35 4.61 34.81
N CYS A 409 3.17 5.14 34.52
CA CYS A 409 2.69 6.37 35.13
C CYS A 409 1.58 6.06 36.13
N ASN A 410 1.84 6.35 37.41
CA ASN A 410 0.80 6.34 38.43
C ASN A 410 0.08 7.69 38.40
N CYS A 411 -1.09 7.72 37.77
CA CYS A 411 -1.88 8.92 37.57
C CYS A 411 -2.55 9.38 38.87
N LEU A 412 -2.65 10.71 39.04
CA LEU A 412 -3.51 11.30 40.06
C LEU A 412 -4.98 11.05 39.70
N ASN A 413 -5.87 11.05 40.69
CA ASN A 413 -7.30 10.85 40.45
C ASN A 413 -7.85 11.92 39.48
N GLY A 414 -8.70 11.50 38.54
CA GLY A 414 -9.24 12.33 37.46
C GLY A 414 -8.40 12.31 36.17
N PHE A 415 -7.27 11.59 36.12
CA PHE A 415 -6.48 11.45 34.90
C PHE A 415 -6.30 9.98 34.51
N GLU A 416 -6.27 9.74 33.20
CA GLU A 416 -6.04 8.44 32.59
C GLU A 416 -5.11 8.55 31.35
N GLY A 417 -4.82 7.39 30.75
CA GLY A 417 -3.86 7.25 29.66
C GLY A 417 -2.51 6.71 30.11
N LEU A 418 -1.66 6.38 29.15
CA LEU A 418 -0.34 5.78 29.42
C LEU A 418 0.59 6.76 30.13
N LEU A 419 0.44 8.06 29.85
CA LEU A 419 1.24 9.16 30.39
C LEU A 419 0.39 10.09 31.27
N CYS A 420 -0.80 9.67 31.71
CA CYS A 420 -1.75 10.51 32.44
C CYS A 420 -2.14 11.79 31.68
N GLU A 421 -2.18 11.72 30.36
CA GLU A 421 -2.40 12.85 29.45
C GLU A 421 -3.87 13.23 29.26
N THR A 422 -4.80 12.34 29.63
CA THR A 422 -6.23 12.50 29.37
C THR A 422 -6.97 12.74 30.68
N ASP A 423 -7.88 13.72 30.69
CA ASP A 423 -8.83 13.94 31.78
C ASP A 423 -9.87 12.80 31.72
N THR A 424 -10.14 12.17 32.85
CA THR A 424 -11.12 11.08 32.93
C THR A 424 -12.52 11.65 32.72
N ASP A 425 -13.23 11.19 31.67
CA ASP A 425 -14.61 11.61 31.43
C ASP A 425 -15.56 10.96 32.46
N GLU A 426 -15.85 11.67 33.55
CA GLU A 426 -16.78 11.16 34.57
C GLU A 426 -18.24 11.16 34.08
N CYS A 427 -18.54 11.93 33.03
CA CYS A 427 -19.84 11.95 32.38
C CYS A 427 -20.13 10.71 31.53
N ALA A 428 -19.12 9.92 31.14
CA ALA A 428 -19.29 8.68 30.39
C ALA A 428 -20.21 7.66 31.08
N SER A 429 -20.30 7.73 32.41
CA SER A 429 -21.20 6.90 33.23
C SER A 429 -22.67 7.33 33.20
N ASN A 430 -23.00 8.44 32.51
CA ASN A 430 -24.30 9.09 32.48
C ASN A 430 -24.90 9.34 33.88
N PRO A 431 -24.21 10.10 34.75
CA PRO A 431 -24.65 10.28 36.14
C PRO A 431 -25.89 11.17 36.28
N CYS A 432 -26.13 12.09 35.33
CA CYS A 432 -27.26 13.01 35.36
C CYS A 432 -28.57 12.32 34.96
N GLN A 433 -29.58 12.42 35.82
CA GLN A 433 -30.89 11.81 35.63
C GLN A 433 -31.86 12.78 34.94
N GLN A 434 -33.04 12.26 34.57
CA GLN A 434 -34.18 13.04 34.06
C GLN A 434 -33.86 13.92 32.83
N GLY A 435 -32.84 13.55 32.05
CA GLY A 435 -32.40 14.29 30.86
C GLY A 435 -31.50 15.49 31.15
N GLY A 436 -30.88 15.55 32.35
CA GLY A 436 -29.88 16.57 32.68
C GLY A 436 -28.65 16.52 31.78
N THR A 437 -28.07 17.69 31.49
CA THR A 437 -26.83 17.79 30.72
C THR A 437 -25.63 17.65 31.66
N CYS A 438 -24.81 16.62 31.45
CA CYS A 438 -23.57 16.45 32.23
C CYS A 438 -22.47 17.36 31.71
N GLN A 439 -21.67 17.91 32.63
CA GLN A 439 -20.47 18.69 32.36
C GLN A 439 -19.31 18.08 33.14
N ASP A 440 -18.32 17.63 32.39
CA ASP A 440 -17.10 17.00 32.87
C ASP A 440 -16.16 18.02 33.53
N GLN A 441 -15.47 17.61 34.59
CA GLN A 441 -14.52 18.42 35.36
C GLN A 441 -13.40 17.51 35.88
N VAL A 442 -12.24 18.05 36.26
CA VAL A 442 -11.15 17.18 36.75
C VAL A 442 -11.57 16.42 38.01
N ASN A 443 -11.59 15.09 37.95
CA ASN A 443 -11.95 14.17 39.05
C ASN A 443 -13.38 14.40 39.59
N SER A 444 -14.28 14.97 38.79
CA SER A 444 -15.64 15.32 39.22
C SER A 444 -16.55 15.66 38.03
N TYR A 445 -17.85 15.72 38.24
CA TYR A 445 -18.78 16.18 37.22
C TYR A 445 -19.82 17.11 37.84
N SER A 446 -20.51 17.85 36.98
CA SER A 446 -21.65 18.67 37.37
C SER A 446 -22.84 18.48 36.42
N CYS A 447 -24.03 18.35 36.97
CA CYS A 447 -25.25 18.21 36.18
C CYS A 447 -26.00 19.53 36.06
N ARG A 448 -26.25 19.95 34.82
CA ARG A 448 -27.21 21.02 34.53
C ARG A 448 -28.61 20.43 34.40
N CYS A 449 -29.41 20.59 35.45
CA CYS A 449 -30.73 20.00 35.52
C CYS A 449 -31.76 20.68 34.62
N PRO A 450 -32.68 19.90 34.01
CA PRO A 450 -33.80 20.47 33.29
C PRO A 450 -34.76 21.16 34.26
N THR A 451 -35.57 22.07 33.71
CA THR A 451 -36.58 22.79 34.49
C THR A 451 -37.51 21.83 35.23
N GLY A 452 -37.62 21.98 36.55
CA GLY A 452 -38.43 21.10 37.40
C GLY A 452 -37.68 20.04 38.17
N TYR A 453 -36.35 19.92 37.99
CA TYR A 453 -35.52 18.95 38.69
C TYR A 453 -34.34 19.61 39.42
N ASP A 454 -33.95 19.04 40.56
CA ASP A 454 -32.79 19.46 41.35
C ASP A 454 -31.98 18.28 41.92
N GLY A 455 -30.92 18.62 42.67
CA GLY A 455 -29.95 17.68 43.22
C GLY A 455 -28.71 17.55 42.33
N ASP A 456 -27.62 17.01 42.90
CA ASP A 456 -26.33 16.88 42.21
C ASP A 456 -26.42 16.08 40.90
N ASN A 457 -27.41 15.17 40.82
CA ASN A 457 -27.68 14.31 39.67
C ASN A 457 -29.06 14.55 39.05
N CYS A 458 -29.73 15.66 39.36
CA CYS A 458 -31.09 15.96 38.87
C CYS A 458 -32.13 14.89 39.23
N GLN A 459 -31.93 14.21 40.36
CA GLN A 459 -32.71 13.06 40.78
C GLN A 459 -34.02 13.43 41.48
N ASN A 460 -34.15 14.68 41.95
CA ASN A 460 -35.33 15.11 42.69
C ASN A 460 -36.23 15.95 41.77
N GLU A 461 -37.55 15.76 41.85
CA GLU A 461 -38.52 16.70 41.33
C GLU A 461 -38.69 17.87 42.30
N ILE A 462 -38.69 19.10 41.79
CA ILE A 462 -38.91 20.30 42.59
C ILE A 462 -40.34 20.31 43.11
N ASP A 463 -40.50 20.38 44.43
CA ASP A 463 -41.79 20.65 45.07
C ASP A 463 -42.00 22.16 45.18
N TRP A 464 -42.58 22.75 44.13
CA TRP A 464 -42.90 24.17 44.07
C TRP A 464 -43.88 24.58 45.18
N CYS A 465 -44.82 23.71 45.55
CA CYS A 465 -45.84 23.98 46.56
C CYS A 465 -45.28 24.04 47.98
N SER A 466 -44.09 23.49 48.23
CA SER A 466 -43.37 23.67 49.50
C SER A 466 -42.79 25.08 49.67
N MET A 467 -42.53 25.78 48.56
CA MET A 467 -41.86 27.09 48.54
C MET A 467 -42.83 28.26 48.37
N VAL A 468 -44.09 27.99 48.01
CA VAL A 468 -45.09 29.01 47.70
C VAL A 468 -46.38 28.79 48.47
N THR A 469 -47.08 29.87 48.78
CA THR A 469 -48.43 29.82 49.35
C THR A 469 -49.40 30.48 48.38
N CYS A 470 -50.37 29.71 47.89
CA CYS A 470 -51.41 30.24 47.00
C CYS A 470 -52.28 31.26 47.74
N PRO A 471 -52.74 32.32 47.05
CA PRO A 471 -53.58 33.36 47.66
C PRO A 471 -54.97 32.81 48.04
N PHE A 472 -55.63 33.47 48.99
CA PHE A 472 -57.02 33.18 49.42
C PHE A 472 -57.27 31.71 49.81
N ASP A 473 -56.26 31.05 50.39
CA ASP A 473 -56.28 29.64 50.79
C ASP A 473 -56.62 28.68 49.62
N TRP A 474 -56.25 29.05 48.39
CA TRP A 474 -56.39 28.20 47.21
C TRP A 474 -55.49 26.97 47.31
N THR A 475 -55.91 25.88 46.67
CA THR A 475 -55.13 24.64 46.67
C THR A 475 -53.98 24.77 45.68
N CYS A 476 -52.76 24.50 46.15
CA CYS A 476 -51.58 24.38 45.29
C CYS A 476 -51.50 22.97 44.70
N GLN A 477 -51.37 22.89 43.38
CA GLN A 477 -51.08 21.67 42.66
C GLN A 477 -49.65 21.72 42.13
N ASN A 478 -48.80 20.82 42.63
CA ASN A 478 -47.42 20.68 42.17
C ASN A 478 -47.40 19.97 40.81
N LEU A 479 -46.67 20.53 39.85
CA LEU A 479 -46.42 19.93 38.54
C LEU A 479 -44.92 20.05 38.26
N VAL A 480 -44.40 19.26 37.31
CA VAL A 480 -42.95 19.16 37.09
C VAL A 480 -42.33 20.52 36.75
N THR A 481 -42.88 21.24 35.75
CA THR A 481 -42.30 22.50 35.24
C THR A 481 -42.90 23.77 35.84
N HIS A 482 -43.97 23.63 36.64
CA HIS A 482 -44.78 24.74 37.10
C HIS A 482 -45.64 24.31 38.31
N PHE A 483 -46.33 25.24 38.94
CA PHE A 483 -47.41 24.91 39.87
C PHE A 483 -48.67 25.66 39.48
N SER A 484 -49.82 25.15 39.92
CA SER A 484 -51.12 25.78 39.70
C SER A 484 -51.80 26.07 41.03
N CYS A 485 -52.37 27.27 41.16
CA CYS A 485 -53.24 27.64 42.28
C CYS A 485 -54.70 27.56 41.82
N LEU A 486 -55.47 26.68 42.45
CA LEU A 486 -56.85 26.38 42.06
C LEU A 486 -57.83 26.88 43.12
N ALA A 487 -58.79 27.71 42.71
CA ALA A 487 -59.88 28.12 43.59
C ALA A 487 -60.85 26.96 43.89
N PRO A 488 -61.53 26.98 45.06
CA PRO A 488 -62.60 26.02 45.35
C PRO A 488 -63.76 26.13 44.35
N THR A 489 -64.32 24.99 43.92
CA THR A 489 -65.37 24.84 42.88
C THR A 489 -66.72 25.52 43.14
N VAL A 490 -66.86 26.27 44.24
CA VAL A 490 -68.16 26.66 44.81
C VAL A 490 -68.60 28.09 44.50
N ARG A 491 -67.86 28.88 43.68
CA ARG A 491 -68.27 30.26 43.33
C ARG A 491 -68.00 30.60 41.85
N LYS A 492 -68.95 31.33 41.24
CA LYS A 492 -68.69 32.12 40.01
C LYS A 492 -67.68 33.21 40.36
N LEU A 493 -66.40 32.88 40.26
CA LEU A 493 -65.31 33.80 40.51
C LEU A 493 -64.93 34.47 39.19
N GLN A 494 -64.53 35.75 39.24
CA GLN A 494 -63.96 36.42 38.08
C GLN A 494 -62.60 35.80 37.73
N PRO A 495 -62.15 35.89 36.46
CA PRO A 495 -60.82 35.43 36.06
C PRO A 495 -59.76 36.07 36.95
N TYR A 496 -58.84 35.25 37.47
CA TYR A 496 -57.71 35.76 38.25
C TYR A 496 -56.79 36.55 37.34
N LYS A 497 -56.42 37.78 37.74
CA LYS A 497 -55.48 38.61 36.99
C LYS A 497 -54.08 38.45 37.53
N CYS A 498 -53.17 37.97 36.70
CA CYS A 498 -51.76 37.83 37.06
C CYS A 498 -51.14 39.19 37.43
N SER A 499 -50.32 39.21 38.48
CA SER A 499 -49.56 40.37 38.93
C SER A 499 -48.10 40.01 39.17
N SER A 500 -47.23 41.00 39.35
CA SER A 500 -45.81 40.78 39.68
C SER A 500 -45.57 40.08 41.02
N ALA A 501 -46.59 39.97 41.87
CA ALA A 501 -46.55 39.25 43.15
C ALA A 501 -47.16 37.85 43.07
N SER A 502 -47.73 37.45 41.93
CA SER A 502 -48.46 36.19 41.79
C SER A 502 -47.55 34.96 41.70
N CYS A 503 -46.32 35.12 41.20
CA CYS A 503 -45.33 34.05 41.09
C CYS A 503 -43.96 34.51 41.65
N PRO A 504 -43.09 33.58 42.05
CA PRO A 504 -41.69 33.88 42.38
C PRO A 504 -40.95 34.60 41.25
N ALA A 505 -39.85 35.29 41.57
CA ALA A 505 -39.12 36.16 40.64
C ALA A 505 -38.64 35.44 39.35
N ASP A 506 -38.34 34.15 39.44
CA ASP A 506 -37.82 33.33 38.33
C ASP A 506 -38.91 32.53 37.59
N MET A 507 -40.18 32.85 37.83
CA MET A 507 -41.32 32.25 37.15
C MET A 507 -42.17 33.34 36.48
N TYR A 508 -42.98 32.96 35.49
CA TYR A 508 -43.98 33.83 34.88
C TYR A 508 -45.39 33.29 35.16
N CYS A 509 -46.32 34.22 35.39
CA CYS A 509 -47.71 33.91 35.68
C CYS A 509 -48.51 33.77 34.38
N LYS A 510 -49.33 32.73 34.29
CA LYS A 510 -50.28 32.50 33.21
C LYS A 510 -51.68 32.31 33.78
N GLU A 511 -52.64 33.07 33.26
CA GLU A 511 -54.04 32.99 33.65
C GLU A 511 -54.66 31.72 33.04
N GLU A 512 -55.28 30.87 33.88
CA GLU A 512 -55.88 29.61 33.46
C GLU A 512 -57.37 29.65 33.81
N GLY A 513 -58.24 29.83 32.82
CA GLY A 513 -59.71 29.77 32.99
C GLY A 513 -60.30 30.69 34.07
N ASP A 514 -61.45 30.28 34.62
CA ASP A 514 -62.12 30.98 35.70
C ASP A 514 -61.51 30.58 37.06
N ALA A 515 -60.84 31.55 37.71
CA ALA A 515 -60.26 31.43 39.05
C ALA A 515 -59.18 30.36 39.25
N SER A 516 -58.28 30.25 38.27
CA SER A 516 -56.97 29.61 38.47
C SER A 516 -55.86 30.38 37.75
N PHE A 517 -54.64 30.18 38.20
CA PHE A 517 -53.44 30.61 37.48
C PHE A 517 -52.33 29.59 37.69
N SER A 518 -51.40 29.56 36.73
CA SER A 518 -50.19 28.75 36.80
C SER A 518 -48.94 29.63 36.80
N CYS A 519 -47.91 29.20 37.51
CA CYS A 519 -46.61 29.83 37.55
C CYS A 519 -45.59 28.90 36.90
N TRP A 520 -45.07 29.30 35.75
CA TRP A 520 -44.12 28.51 34.96
C TRP A 520 -42.71 29.02 35.17
N ALA A 521 -41.77 28.13 35.41
CA ALA A 521 -40.36 28.51 35.45
C ALA A 521 -39.94 29.10 34.08
N LYS A 522 -39.15 30.18 34.14
CA LYS A 522 -38.71 30.95 32.97
C LYS A 522 -37.76 30.18 32.07
#